data_AF-A0AA35T820-F1
#
_entry.id   AF-A0AA35T820-F1
#
_cell.length_a   1.000
_cell.length_b   1.000
_cell.length_c   1.000
_cell.angle_alpha   90.00
_cell.angle_beta   90.00
_cell.angle_gamma   90.00
#
_symmetry.space_group_name_H-M   'P 1'
#
loop_
_entity.id
_entity.type
_entity.pdbx_description
1 polymer ?
#
loop_
_entity_poly.entity_id
_entity_poly.type
_entity_poly.pdbx_seq_one_letter_code
_entity_poly.pdbx_strand_id
1 'polypeptide(L)'
;MKVKESMNYSLSSSSSSSSSSSSPSHEDGSVKFWDVTGSMRLIYELTTANLFVGQDPDTTMDDFSDFKWPPYKKVSSYDNFEDDGRLAVRFIEMCPYSRTLCVAGGGGQVLTFSLNLMPSDIRLECAKAEIFMGQETSQRVTGLRNTAPLQSKPDLIPLPAGFQANFNLQLMPATNVTAVAFEPSWGL
;
A
#
# COMPACT_ATOMS: atom_id res chain seq x y z
N MET A 1 16.49 6.07 -36.80
CA MET A 1 17.20 4.83 -36.45
C MET A 1 17.26 4.75 -34.94
N LYS A 2 16.65 3.70 -34.35
CA LYS A 2 16.95 3.00 -33.06
C LYS A 2 17.34 3.85 -31.83
N VAL A 3 16.73 3.72 -30.65
CA VAL A 3 16.25 2.52 -29.95
C VAL A 3 15.10 2.92 -29.01
N LYS A 4 13.94 2.23 -29.09
CA LYS A 4 12.97 2.19 -27.99
C LYS A 4 13.41 1.05 -27.08
N GLU A 5 13.98 1.36 -25.92
CA GLU A 5 14.13 0.39 -24.83
C GLU A 5 12.76 0.28 -24.14
N SER A 6 12.02 -0.76 -24.52
CA SER A 6 10.80 -1.17 -23.83
C SER A 6 11.23 -1.94 -22.57
N MET A 7 11.28 -1.26 -21.42
CA MET A 7 11.34 -1.93 -20.13
C MET A 7 10.00 -2.62 -19.88
N ASN A 8 9.97 -3.94 -20.08
CA ASN A 8 8.84 -4.78 -19.76
C ASN A 8 8.76 -4.94 -18.23
N TYR A 9 7.91 -4.16 -17.57
CA TYR A 9 7.47 -4.45 -16.21
C TYR A 9 6.22 -5.33 -16.31
N SER A 10 6.25 -6.53 -15.73
CA SER A 10 5.04 -7.34 -15.55
C SER A 10 4.41 -6.96 -14.21
N LEU A 11 3.36 -6.14 -14.24
CA LEU A 11 2.41 -6.02 -13.13
C LEU A 11 1.39 -7.13 -13.30
N SER A 12 1.36 -8.10 -12.37
CA SER A 12 0.34 -9.14 -12.38
C SER A 12 -0.95 -8.58 -11.79
N SER A 13 -1.90 -8.21 -12.65
CA SER A 13 -3.30 -8.03 -12.30
C SER A 13 -4.09 -9.24 -12.79
N SER A 14 -4.37 -10.19 -11.88
CA SER A 14 -5.22 -11.34 -12.20
C SER A 14 -6.67 -10.98 -11.90
N SER A 15 -7.45 -10.72 -12.95
CA SER A 15 -8.91 -10.78 -12.91
C SER A 15 -9.36 -12.21 -13.19
N SER A 16 -9.94 -12.87 -12.18
CA SER A 16 -10.69 -14.10 -12.38
C SER A 16 -11.80 -14.23 -11.34
N SER A 17 -13.03 -14.13 -11.84
CA SER A 17 -14.26 -14.47 -11.15
C SER A 17 -14.38 -15.98 -11.00
N SER A 18 -13.96 -16.51 -9.87
CA SER A 18 -14.42 -17.78 -9.30
C SER A 18 -13.86 -17.91 -7.90
N SER A 19 -14.73 -18.23 -6.95
CA SER A 19 -14.44 -18.43 -5.53
C SER A 19 -13.31 -19.44 -5.30
N SER A 20 -12.10 -18.93 -5.13
CA SER A 20 -10.95 -19.62 -4.56
C SER A 20 -10.02 -18.56 -3.98
N SER A 21 -9.76 -18.64 -2.69
CA SER A 21 -8.80 -17.82 -1.95
C SER A 21 -7.39 -18.01 -2.51
N SER A 22 -7.06 -17.22 -3.53
CA SER A 22 -5.70 -17.06 -4.04
C SER A 22 -5.38 -15.58 -4.01
N SER A 23 -4.96 -15.07 -2.85
CA SER A 23 -4.36 -13.75 -2.72
C SER A 23 -2.83 -13.90 -2.69
N PRO A 24 -2.13 -13.82 -3.83
CA PRO A 24 -0.73 -13.40 -3.84
C PRO A 24 -0.60 -11.86 -3.66
N SER A 25 -1.58 -11.24 -3.00
CA SER A 25 -1.50 -9.87 -2.51
C SER A 25 -1.06 -9.95 -1.07
N HIS A 26 0.01 -9.25 -0.72
CA HIS A 26 0.40 -9.11 0.66
C HIS A 26 -0.68 -8.30 1.41
N GLU A 27 -1.29 -8.95 2.40
CA GLU A 27 -2.34 -8.34 3.23
C GLU A 27 -1.76 -7.25 4.16
N ASP A 28 -0.45 -7.32 4.42
CA ASP A 28 0.36 -6.39 5.21
C ASP A 28 0.51 -4.96 4.61
N GLY A 29 0.02 -4.73 3.38
CA GLY A 29 0.16 -3.44 2.71
C GLY A 29 1.55 -3.19 2.10
N SER A 30 2.32 -4.24 1.79
CA SER A 30 3.59 -4.18 1.09
C SER A 30 3.47 -4.31 -0.43
N VAL A 31 4.32 -3.60 -1.16
CA VAL A 31 4.47 -3.66 -2.62
C VAL A 31 5.93 -4.00 -2.93
N LYS A 32 6.16 -5.13 -3.61
CA LYS A 32 7.49 -5.65 -3.90
C LYS A 32 7.80 -5.57 -5.39
N PHE A 33 8.96 -5.01 -5.71
CA PHE A 33 9.47 -4.83 -7.07
C PHE A 33 10.54 -5.88 -7.33
N TRP A 34 10.36 -6.65 -8.40
CA TRP A 34 11.24 -7.77 -8.74
C TRP A 34 11.89 -7.54 -10.10
N ASP A 35 13.18 -7.87 -10.19
CA ASP A 35 13.87 -8.02 -11.47
C ASP A 35 13.49 -9.37 -12.06
N VAL A 36 12.94 -9.37 -13.27
CA VAL A 36 12.54 -10.59 -14.00
C VAL A 36 13.40 -10.84 -15.24
N THR A 37 14.47 -10.07 -15.45
CA THR A 37 15.34 -10.20 -16.63
C THR A 37 16.16 -11.50 -16.65
N GLY A 38 16.21 -12.23 -15.53
CA GLY A 38 16.83 -13.55 -15.43
C GLY A 38 16.28 -14.34 -14.23
N SER A 39 16.94 -14.23 -13.09
CA SER A 39 16.45 -14.77 -11.82
C SER A 39 15.53 -13.75 -11.14
N MET A 40 14.35 -14.18 -10.68
CA MET A 40 13.39 -13.33 -9.97
C MET A 40 14.02 -12.81 -8.66
N ARG A 41 14.57 -11.60 -8.71
CA ARG A 41 15.30 -10.99 -7.58
C ARG A 41 14.53 -9.79 -7.05
N LEU A 42 14.29 -9.74 -5.74
CA LEU A 42 13.71 -8.55 -5.10
C LEU A 42 14.67 -7.36 -5.26
N ILE A 43 14.19 -6.27 -5.85
CA ILE A 43 14.92 -5.00 -6.02
C ILE A 43 14.54 -4.03 -4.90
N TYR A 44 13.25 -3.93 -4.59
CA TYR A 44 12.74 -2.93 -3.68
C TYR A 44 11.43 -3.40 -3.04
N GLU A 45 11.21 -2.97 -1.80
CA GLU A 45 9.98 -3.22 -1.04
C GLU A 45 9.48 -1.89 -0.48
N LEU A 46 8.22 -1.57 -0.78
CA LEU A 46 7.49 -0.44 -0.25
C LEU A 46 6.48 -0.95 0.77
N THR A 47 6.51 -0.44 1.99
CA THR A 47 5.51 -0.76 3.01
C THR A 47 4.62 0.45 3.25
N THR A 48 3.32 0.32 3.01
CA THR A 48 2.34 1.42 3.20
C THR A 48 1.77 1.48 4.62
N ALA A 49 1.89 0.39 5.39
CA ALA A 49 1.40 0.28 6.76
C ALA A 49 1.96 1.39 7.66
N ASN A 50 3.24 1.75 7.49
CA ASN A 50 3.92 2.79 8.27
C ASN A 50 3.30 4.19 8.15
N LEU A 51 2.42 4.43 7.18
CA LEU A 51 1.70 5.70 6.98
C LEU A 51 0.49 5.85 7.91
N PHE A 52 0.04 4.76 8.52
CA PHE A 52 -1.18 4.70 9.32
C PHE A 52 -0.88 4.48 10.81
N VAL A 53 -1.77 4.99 11.66
CA VAL A 53 -1.65 4.87 13.12
C VAL A 53 -1.85 3.42 13.55
N GLY A 54 -0.97 2.92 14.44
CA GLY A 54 -1.08 1.59 15.02
C GLY A 54 -0.61 0.45 14.12
N GLN A 55 0.11 0.77 13.04
CA GLN A 55 0.66 -0.17 12.08
C GLN A 55 2.19 -0.08 12.03
N ASP A 56 2.80 0.29 13.15
CA ASP A 56 4.24 0.37 13.29
C ASP A 56 4.86 -1.03 13.30
N PRO A 57 5.93 -1.27 12.52
CA PRO A 57 6.51 -2.60 12.35
C PRO A 57 7.17 -3.17 13.61
N ASP A 58 7.34 -2.37 14.67
CA ASP A 58 8.01 -2.76 15.92
C ASP A 58 7.34 -2.15 17.15
N THR A 59 6.25 -2.79 17.61
CA THR A 59 5.94 -2.77 19.06
C THR A 59 5.87 -4.19 19.62
N THR A 60 6.62 -5.11 19.03
CA THR A 60 6.99 -6.35 19.71
C THR A 60 8.20 -6.05 20.60
N MET A 61 7.97 -5.48 21.79
CA MET A 61 8.67 -5.76 23.06
C MET A 61 10.17 -6.21 23.03
N ASP A 62 11.01 -5.74 22.10
CA ASP A 62 12.38 -6.23 21.92
C ASP A 62 13.44 -5.24 22.41
N ASP A 63 13.06 -4.00 22.74
CA ASP A 63 13.98 -2.97 23.26
C ASP A 63 14.38 -3.13 24.74
N PHE A 64 13.91 -4.18 25.43
CA PHE A 64 14.17 -4.37 26.87
C PHE A 64 14.80 -5.69 27.28
N SER A 65 15.55 -6.39 26.41
CA SER A 65 16.32 -7.53 26.91
C SER A 65 17.52 -7.97 26.08
N ASP A 66 18.64 -7.25 26.22
CA ASP A 66 19.99 -7.79 26.00
C ASP A 66 20.33 -9.00 26.92
N PHE A 67 19.36 -9.47 27.74
CA PHE A 67 19.47 -10.59 28.69
C PHE A 67 18.48 -11.74 28.43
N LYS A 68 17.73 -11.76 27.32
CA LYS A 68 16.71 -12.80 27.08
C LYS A 68 17.35 -14.12 26.66
N TRP A 69 17.44 -15.04 27.61
CA TRP A 69 17.72 -16.44 27.34
C TRP A 69 16.38 -17.20 27.20
N PRO A 70 16.18 -17.97 26.11
CA PRO A 70 17.11 -18.22 25.01
C PRO A 70 17.14 -17.06 24.00
N PRO A 71 18.25 -16.85 23.28
CA PRO A 71 18.43 -15.74 22.33
C PRO A 71 17.70 -16.04 21.02
N TYR A 72 16.38 -16.24 21.09
CA TYR A 72 15.56 -16.44 19.92
C TYR A 72 15.52 -15.13 19.13
N LYS A 73 15.89 -15.21 17.85
CA LYS A 73 15.75 -14.13 16.88
C LYS A 73 14.77 -14.58 15.81
N LYS A 74 13.88 -13.69 15.38
CA LYS A 74 13.01 -13.95 14.23
C LYS A 74 13.90 -14.10 12.98
N VAL A 75 13.92 -15.29 12.36
CA VAL A 75 14.77 -15.60 11.19
C VAL A 75 13.97 -15.61 9.88
N SER A 76 12.64 -15.51 9.96
CA SER A 76 11.74 -15.58 8.81
C SER A 76 10.90 -14.32 8.71
N SER A 77 10.67 -13.87 7.47
CA SER A 77 9.69 -12.83 7.12
C SER A 77 8.26 -13.39 7.00
N TYR A 78 8.07 -14.69 7.24
CA TYR A 78 6.76 -15.32 7.24
C TYR A 78 6.02 -14.96 8.53
N ASP A 79 4.84 -14.34 8.39
CA ASP A 79 3.94 -14.04 9.49
C ASP A 79 2.71 -14.97 9.44
N ASN A 80 2.34 -15.51 10.59
CA ASN A 80 1.15 -16.36 10.76
C ASN A 80 -0.05 -15.56 11.29
N PHE A 81 0.14 -14.30 11.67
CA PHE A 81 -0.94 -13.44 12.12
C PHE A 81 -1.74 -12.92 10.92
N GLU A 82 -3.06 -12.91 11.07
CA GLU A 82 -3.96 -12.27 10.10
C GLU A 82 -3.76 -10.76 10.22
N ASP A 83 -3.01 -10.18 9.28
CA ASP A 83 -2.81 -8.74 9.19
C ASP A 83 -4.13 -8.01 8.93
N ASP A 84 -4.17 -6.71 9.22
CA ASP A 84 -5.36 -5.88 9.00
C ASP A 84 -5.70 -5.85 7.51
N GLY A 85 -6.73 -6.60 7.09
CA GLY A 85 -7.18 -6.68 5.68
C GLY A 85 -7.57 -5.35 5.03
N ARG A 86 -7.65 -4.25 5.80
CA ARG A 86 -7.75 -2.89 5.25
C ARG A 86 -6.46 -2.45 4.56
N LEU A 87 -5.30 -2.92 4.99
CA LEU A 87 -4.01 -2.60 4.40
C LEU A 87 -3.75 -3.34 3.08
N ALA A 88 -4.48 -4.43 2.84
CA ALA A 88 -4.33 -5.25 1.64
C ALA A 88 -4.32 -4.41 0.36
N VAL A 89 -3.24 -4.51 -0.41
CA VAL A 89 -3.09 -3.80 -1.68
C VAL A 89 -4.04 -4.39 -2.72
N ARG A 90 -4.80 -3.53 -3.41
CA ARG A 90 -5.78 -3.92 -4.44
C ARG A 90 -5.35 -3.54 -5.84
N PHE A 91 -4.84 -2.34 -6.00
CA PHE A 91 -4.39 -1.82 -7.29
C PHE A 91 -3.04 -1.14 -7.15
N ILE A 92 -2.22 -1.29 -8.18
CA ILE A 92 -0.92 -0.66 -8.32
C ILE A 92 -0.82 -0.15 -9.75
N GLU A 93 -0.65 1.17 -9.91
CA GLU A 93 -0.31 1.79 -11.18
C GLU A 93 0.95 2.61 -11.03
N MET A 94 1.85 2.52 -12.01
CA MET A 94 3.13 3.24 -11.98
C MET A 94 3.35 3.92 -13.32
N CYS A 95 3.79 5.17 -13.30
CA CYS A 95 4.29 5.86 -14.48
C CYS A 95 5.82 6.01 -14.37
N PRO A 96 6.61 5.26 -15.17
CA PRO A 96 8.06 5.33 -15.13
C PRO A 96 8.63 6.71 -15.52
N TYR A 97 7.90 7.46 -16.36
CA TYR A 97 8.36 8.76 -16.86
C TYR A 97 8.29 9.84 -15.79
N SER A 98 7.14 9.96 -15.10
CA SER A 98 6.98 10.87 -13.96
C SER A 98 7.56 10.33 -12.66
N ARG A 99 7.92 9.04 -12.62
CA ARG A 99 8.41 8.32 -11.43
C ARG A 99 7.41 8.38 -10.28
N THR A 100 6.13 8.34 -10.62
CA THR A 100 5.02 8.33 -9.68
C THR A 100 4.38 6.96 -9.62
N LEU A 101 3.91 6.60 -8.44
CA LEU A 101 3.27 5.32 -8.15
C LEU A 101 1.96 5.60 -7.43
N CYS A 102 0.88 4.95 -7.86
CA CYS A 102 -0.40 4.95 -7.20
C CYS A 102 -0.67 3.55 -6.64
N VAL A 103 -1.06 3.48 -5.36
CA VAL A 103 -1.40 2.25 -4.67
C VAL A 103 -2.76 2.42 -4.02
N ALA A 104 -3.71 1.54 -4.30
CA ALA A 104 -5.01 1.54 -3.63
C ALA A 104 -5.20 0.28 -2.79
N GLY A 105 -5.81 0.43 -1.61
CA GLY A 105 -5.98 -0.64 -0.63
C GLY A 105 -7.43 -1.08 -0.39
N GLY A 106 -7.58 -2.09 0.47
CA GLY A 106 -8.89 -2.64 0.87
C GLY A 106 -9.69 -1.72 1.80
N GLY A 107 -9.04 -0.87 2.58
CA GLY A 107 -9.69 0.10 3.47
C GLY A 107 -10.23 1.35 2.77
N GLY A 108 -10.21 1.40 1.43
CA GLY A 108 -10.64 2.57 0.66
C GLY A 108 -9.59 3.69 0.61
N GLN A 109 -8.36 3.43 1.02
CA GLN A 109 -7.25 4.36 0.87
C GLN A 109 -6.66 4.28 -0.54
N VAL A 110 -6.34 5.43 -1.13
CA VAL A 110 -5.59 5.56 -2.39
C VAL A 110 -4.41 6.48 -2.14
N LEU A 111 -3.22 5.92 -2.25
CA LEU A 111 -1.96 6.57 -1.94
C LEU A 111 -1.19 6.87 -3.22
N THR A 112 -0.65 8.08 -3.33
CA THR A 112 0.29 8.43 -4.40
C THR A 112 1.68 8.67 -3.82
N PHE A 113 2.69 8.17 -4.53
CA PHE A 113 4.09 8.25 -4.16
C PHE A 113 4.90 8.84 -5.29
N SER A 114 5.97 9.54 -4.92
CA SER A 114 7.00 10.04 -5.84
C SER A 114 8.33 9.39 -5.51
N LEU A 115 9.09 9.00 -6.53
CA LEU A 115 10.42 8.45 -6.33
C LEU A 115 11.41 9.54 -5.92
N ASN A 116 11.95 9.44 -4.72
CA ASN A 116 13.02 10.30 -4.20
C ASN A 116 14.26 9.46 -3.91
N LEU A 117 15.44 9.96 -4.28
CA LEU A 117 16.71 9.26 -4.09
C LEU A 117 17.35 9.53 -2.73
N MET A 118 16.81 10.49 -1.98
CA MET A 118 17.29 10.84 -0.64
C MET A 118 16.19 10.58 0.39
N PRO A 119 16.56 10.16 1.62
CA PRO A 119 15.61 10.05 2.71
C PRO A 119 15.05 11.44 3.05
N SER A 120 13.78 11.49 3.47
CA SER A 120 13.14 12.74 3.89
C SER A 120 11.97 12.50 4.83
N ASP A 121 11.72 13.50 5.67
CA ASP A 121 10.57 13.54 6.54
C ASP A 121 9.40 14.17 5.79
N ILE A 122 8.35 13.39 5.54
CA ILE A 122 7.18 13.85 4.80
C ILE A 122 6.00 14.08 5.72
N ARG A 123 5.13 15.00 5.34
CA ARG A 123 3.80 15.12 5.92
C ARG A 123 2.79 14.64 4.89
N LEU A 124 2.08 13.57 5.20
CA LEU A 124 1.12 12.97 4.28
C LEU A 124 -0.10 13.88 4.15
N GLU A 125 -0.30 14.47 2.97
CA GLU A 125 -1.51 15.23 2.69
C GLU A 125 -2.69 14.26 2.54
N CYS A 126 -3.81 14.57 3.18
CA CYS A 126 -4.96 13.67 3.24
C CYS A 126 -6.24 14.37 2.78
N ALA A 127 -6.99 13.72 1.89
CA ALA A 127 -8.32 14.14 1.48
C ALA A 127 -9.33 13.01 1.72
N LYS A 128 -10.61 13.38 1.87
CA LYS A 128 -11.72 12.43 1.97
C LYS A 128 -12.63 12.60 0.76
N ALA A 129 -13.00 11.48 0.14
CA ALA A 129 -14.00 11.46 -0.93
C ALA A 129 -15.26 10.75 -0.43
N GLU A 130 -16.33 11.51 -0.22
CA GLU A 130 -17.65 10.97 0.09
C GLU A 130 -18.34 10.54 -1.21
N ILE A 131 -18.52 9.23 -1.38
CA ILE A 131 -19.07 8.66 -2.62
C ILE A 131 -20.61 8.70 -2.60
N PHE A 132 -21.23 8.69 -1.43
CA PHE A 132 -22.69 8.78 -1.31
C PHE A 132 -23.15 10.23 -1.25
N MET A 133 -23.77 10.67 -2.33
CA MET A 133 -24.61 11.86 -2.34
C MET A 133 -26.09 11.44 -2.29
N GLY A 134 -26.62 11.14 -1.10
CA GLY A 134 -28.06 10.90 -0.92
C GLY A 134 -28.43 9.99 0.25
N GLN A 135 -29.51 10.34 0.97
CA GLN A 135 -29.97 9.64 2.19
C GLN A 135 -30.46 8.21 1.95
N GLU A 136 -30.92 7.88 0.74
CA GLU A 136 -31.48 6.57 0.36
C GLU A 136 -30.40 5.48 0.24
N THR A 137 -29.21 5.83 -0.25
CA THR A 137 -28.11 4.87 -0.50
C THR A 137 -27.40 4.44 0.78
N SER A 138 -27.42 5.28 1.82
CA SER A 138 -26.77 5.01 3.11
C SER A 138 -27.36 3.79 3.82
N GLN A 139 -28.65 3.47 3.60
CA GLN A 139 -29.29 2.31 4.23
C GLN A 139 -28.99 0.98 3.52
N ARG A 140 -28.63 0.96 2.22
CA ARG A 140 -28.22 -0.28 1.53
C ARG A 140 -26.81 -0.75 1.90
N VAL A 141 -26.01 0.13 2.50
CA VAL A 141 -24.57 -0.08 2.75
C VAL A 141 -24.30 -0.44 4.21
N THR A 142 -25.28 -0.32 5.10
CA THR A 142 -25.20 -0.76 6.51
C THR A 142 -24.96 -2.27 6.66
N GLY A 143 -25.15 -3.07 5.60
CA GLY A 143 -24.79 -4.49 5.53
C GLY A 143 -23.39 -4.77 5.00
N LEU A 144 -22.69 -3.76 4.46
CA LEU A 144 -21.31 -3.87 4.03
C LEU A 144 -20.44 -3.63 5.26
N ARG A 145 -19.62 -4.62 5.63
CA ARG A 145 -18.80 -4.63 6.85
C ARG A 145 -18.26 -3.23 7.16
N ASN A 146 -18.72 -2.64 8.27
CA ASN A 146 -18.32 -1.30 8.73
C ASN A 146 -16.85 -1.32 9.19
N THR A 147 -15.91 -1.42 8.26
CA THR A 147 -14.49 -1.24 8.55
C THR A 147 -14.23 0.24 8.74
N ALA A 148 -13.73 0.64 9.91
CA ALA A 148 -13.34 2.02 10.15
C ALA A 148 -12.24 2.43 9.13
N PRO A 149 -12.22 3.69 8.65
CA PRO A 149 -11.14 4.17 7.78
C PRO A 149 -9.80 4.12 8.51
N LEU A 150 -8.74 3.78 7.78
CA LEU A 150 -7.38 3.85 8.30
C LEU A 150 -7.02 5.30 8.59
N GLN A 151 -6.48 5.56 9.78
CA GLN A 151 -6.10 6.91 10.19
C GLN A 151 -4.65 7.16 9.78
N SER A 152 -4.42 8.11 8.87
CA SER A 152 -3.08 8.57 8.54
C SER A 152 -2.39 9.17 9.76
N LYS A 153 -1.07 8.98 9.88
CA LYS A 153 -0.29 9.62 10.94
C LYS A 153 -0.31 11.15 10.77
N PRO A 154 -0.56 11.93 11.84
CA PRO A 154 -0.64 13.38 11.76
C PRO A 154 0.74 14.07 11.74
N ASP A 155 1.76 13.38 12.24
CA ASP A 155 3.12 13.89 12.41
C ASP A 155 3.99 13.67 11.16
N LEU A 156 5.20 14.23 11.19
CA LEU A 156 6.20 13.97 10.16
C LEU A 156 6.62 12.49 10.19
N ILE A 157 6.59 11.86 9.02
CA ILE A 157 6.92 10.45 8.84
C ILE A 157 8.29 10.38 8.18
N PRO A 158 9.33 9.87 8.87
CA PRO A 158 10.63 9.66 8.26
C PRO A 158 10.54 8.52 7.26
N LEU A 159 10.77 8.81 5.97
CA LEU A 159 10.78 7.80 4.91
C LEU A 159 12.18 7.62 4.33
N PRO A 160 12.60 6.37 4.06
CA PRO A 160 13.87 6.10 3.41
C PRO A 160 13.88 6.63 1.97
N ALA A 161 15.06 6.58 1.32
CA ALA A 161 15.14 6.78 -0.12
C ALA A 161 14.31 5.70 -0.84
N GLY A 162 13.58 6.10 -1.87
CA GLY A 162 12.64 5.25 -2.60
C GLY A 162 11.34 5.97 -2.90
N PHE A 163 10.24 5.22 -2.97
CA PHE A 163 8.91 5.79 -3.15
C PHE A 163 8.42 6.40 -1.84
N GLN A 164 8.34 7.72 -1.81
CA GLN A 164 7.87 8.47 -0.65
C GLN A 164 6.44 8.92 -0.88
N ALA A 165 5.59 8.77 0.13
CA ALA A 165 4.18 9.10 0.02
C ALA A 165 3.98 10.62 -0.02
N ASN A 166 3.11 11.08 -0.90
CA ASN A 166 2.78 12.50 -1.06
C ASN A 166 1.34 12.79 -0.62
N PHE A 167 0.40 11.93 -1.02
CA PHE A 167 -1.03 12.18 -0.85
C PHE A 167 -1.78 10.88 -0.56
N ASN A 168 -2.81 10.98 0.28
CA ASN A 168 -3.75 9.92 0.62
C ASN A 168 -5.19 10.40 0.40
N LEU A 169 -5.92 9.72 -0.49
CA LEU A 169 -7.36 9.87 -0.64
C LEU A 169 -8.08 8.73 0.08
N GLN A 170 -8.84 9.07 1.12
CA GLN A 170 -9.68 8.11 1.84
C GLN A 170 -11.12 8.16 1.30
N LEU A 171 -11.57 7.05 0.71
CA LEU A 171 -12.96 6.87 0.31
C LEU A 171 -13.86 6.71 1.54
N MET A 172 -15.04 7.33 1.49
CA MET A 172 -16.09 7.25 2.50
C MET A 172 -17.39 6.76 1.84
N PRO A 173 -17.90 5.58 2.23
CA PRO A 173 -17.41 4.68 3.27
C PRO A 173 -16.08 3.99 2.91
N ALA A 174 -15.32 3.63 3.95
CA ALA A 174 -14.07 2.88 3.84
C ALA A 174 -14.35 1.45 3.38
N THR A 175 -14.33 1.27 2.07
CA THR A 175 -14.67 0.04 1.36
C THR A 175 -13.59 -0.27 0.33
N ASN A 176 -13.49 -1.53 -0.07
CA ASN A 176 -12.48 -1.95 -1.05
C ASN A 176 -12.55 -1.10 -2.31
N VAL A 177 -11.41 -0.52 -2.69
CA VAL A 177 -11.26 0.08 -4.01
C VAL A 177 -11.43 -1.03 -5.04
N THR A 178 -12.24 -0.79 -6.08
CA THR A 178 -12.58 -1.76 -7.13
C THR A 178 -11.99 -1.43 -8.49
N ALA A 179 -11.55 -0.18 -8.70
CA ALA A 179 -10.86 0.29 -9.89
C ALA A 179 -10.07 1.54 -9.56
N VAL A 180 -8.94 1.72 -10.24
CA VAL A 180 -8.10 2.92 -10.22
C VAL A 180 -7.67 3.20 -11.66
N ALA A 181 -7.61 4.47 -12.02
CA ALA A 181 -6.95 4.96 -13.22
C ALA A 181 -6.09 6.15 -12.80
N PHE A 182 -4.82 6.15 -13.19
CA PHE A 182 -3.86 7.16 -12.77
C PHE A 182 -3.17 7.79 -13.99
N GLU A 183 -3.31 9.11 -14.12
CA GLU A 183 -2.74 9.91 -15.20
C GLU A 183 -1.91 11.09 -14.62
N PRO A 184 -0.65 10.85 -14.26
CA PRO A 184 0.19 11.85 -13.60
C PRO A 184 0.52 13.05 -14.49
N SER A 185 0.36 12.97 -15.81
CA SER A 185 0.55 14.15 -16.68
C SER A 185 -0.51 15.22 -16.47
N TRP A 186 -1.71 14.83 -16.02
CA TRP A 186 -2.83 15.73 -15.72
C TRP A 186 -2.98 16.01 -14.22
N GLY A 187 -2.24 15.27 -13.39
CA GLY A 187 -2.40 15.31 -11.94
C GLY A 187 -3.70 14.65 -11.47
N LEU A 188 -4.14 13.59 -12.18
CA LEU A 188 -5.38 12.85 -11.92
C LEU A 188 -5.11 11.37 -11.59
#